data_AF-A0A0F9BRE1-F1
#
_entry.id   AF-A0A0F9BRE1-F1
#
_cell.length_a   1.000
_cell.length_b   1.000
_cell.length_c   1.000
_cell.angle_alpha   90.00
_cell.angle_beta   90.00
_cell.angle_gamma   90.00
#
_symmetry.space_group_name_H-M   'P 1'
#
loop_
_entity.id
_entity.type
_entity.pdbx_description
1 polymer ?
#
loop_
_entity_poly.entity_id
_entity_poly.type
_entity_poly.pdbx_seq_one_letter_code
_entity_poly.pdbx_strand_id
1 'polypeptide(L)'
;MFTRNCPKCEKVLSYSSKQSLRAAASVCRPCAHTGKNNAFYGKTHSEESRRKLSDSQTGKSLPEETKQKMRGRIPWNKGKTGVQTPWNKGKTGVYSEATKRKLSEANKGQIPWNTGKRRAPFSEEHKRRMRLSRIACIERNHGQLFPNYNPKACILIEEYGKEHGHNFQHAENGGEFYIKELGFWVDGYDAEQNVVIEVDEFRHFKNGKLKKKDIQRQKEITEHLRCEFIRIKT
;
A
#
# COMPACT_ATOMS: atom_id res chain seq x y z
N MET A 1 -18.02 14.11 -50.03
CA MET A 1 -16.95 14.71 -49.19
C MET A 1 -15.74 14.97 -50.06
N PHE A 2 -15.02 16.07 -49.82
CA PHE A 2 -13.81 16.41 -50.60
C PHE A 2 -12.57 16.01 -49.80
N THR A 3 -11.64 15.28 -50.41
CA THR A 3 -10.46 14.76 -49.72
C THR A 3 -9.17 15.15 -50.43
N ARG A 4 -8.09 15.30 -49.67
CA ARG A 4 -6.72 15.39 -50.18
C ARG A 4 -5.74 14.79 -49.19
N ASN A 5 -4.53 14.46 -49.65
CA ASN A 5 -3.48 13.96 -48.79
C ASN A 5 -2.54 15.09 -48.39
N CYS A 6 -2.07 15.07 -47.13
CA CYS A 6 -1.01 15.96 -46.70
C CYS A 6 0.30 15.58 -47.40
N PRO A 7 1.00 16.50 -48.09
CA PRO A 7 2.22 16.15 -48.83
C PRO A 7 3.40 15.77 -47.92
N LYS A 8 3.32 16.04 -46.61
CA LYS A 8 4.40 15.77 -45.65
C LYS A 8 4.25 14.45 -44.89
N CYS A 9 3.02 14.00 -44.66
CA CYS A 9 2.77 12.80 -43.83
C CYS A 9 1.70 11.89 -44.42
N GLU A 10 1.27 12.16 -45.65
CA GLU A 10 0.30 11.40 -46.44
C GLU A 10 -1.08 11.24 -45.80
N LYS A 11 -1.31 11.88 -44.64
CA LYS A 11 -2.58 11.85 -43.93
C LYS A 11 -3.71 12.37 -44.82
N VAL A 12 -4.76 11.57 -44.96
CA VAL A 12 -6.00 11.95 -45.65
C VAL A 12 -6.73 13.00 -44.82
N LEU A 13 -7.04 14.13 -45.44
CA LEU A 13 -7.80 15.24 -44.86
C LEU A 13 -9.14 15.32 -45.59
N SER A 14 -10.23 15.26 -44.83
CA SER A 14 -11.59 15.39 -45.35
C SER A 14 -12.17 16.77 -45.06
N TYR A 15 -12.95 17.27 -46.03
CA TYR A 15 -13.58 18.59 -45.99
C TYR A 15 -15.05 18.46 -46.39
N SER A 16 -15.89 19.26 -45.73
CA SER A 16 -17.33 19.30 -45.96
C SER A 16 -17.70 19.99 -47.29
N SER A 17 -16.87 20.91 -47.79
CA SER A 17 -17.12 21.65 -49.04
C SER A 17 -15.86 21.85 -49.90
N LYS A 18 -16.07 22.12 -51.19
CA LYS A 18 -14.98 22.44 -52.14
C LYS A 18 -14.31 23.77 -51.81
N GLN A 19 -15.05 24.72 -51.22
CA GLN A 19 -14.51 26.01 -50.77
C GLN A 19 -13.55 25.81 -49.59
N SER A 20 -13.92 24.99 -48.60
CA SER A 20 -13.08 24.68 -47.45
C SER A 20 -11.79 23.95 -47.85
N LEU A 21 -11.86 23.07 -48.86
CA LEU A 21 -10.68 22.44 -49.44
C LEU A 21 -9.73 23.47 -50.08
N ARG A 22 -10.27 24.43 -50.84
CA ARG A 22 -9.48 25.49 -51.50
C ARG A 22 -8.81 26.45 -50.51
N ALA A 23 -9.47 26.76 -49.39
CA ALA A 23 -8.94 27.64 -48.36
C ALA A 23 -7.93 26.94 -47.41
N ALA A 24 -7.80 25.62 -47.48
CA ALA A 24 -6.95 24.87 -46.57
C ALA A 24 -5.46 25.04 -46.89
N ALA A 25 -4.64 25.27 -45.85
CA ALA A 25 -3.18 25.36 -45.94
C ALA A 25 -2.55 24.16 -46.67
N SER A 26 -1.37 24.28 -47.26
CA SER A 26 -0.76 23.20 -48.06
C SER A 26 -0.50 21.88 -47.31
N VAL A 27 -0.34 21.93 -45.98
CA VAL A 27 -0.09 20.77 -45.11
C VAL A 27 -1.16 20.62 -44.03
N CYS A 28 -1.23 19.44 -43.39
CA CYS A 28 -2.13 19.24 -42.27
C CYS A 28 -1.70 20.07 -41.04
N ARG A 29 -2.67 20.40 -40.16
CA ARG A 29 -2.43 21.22 -38.96
C ARG A 29 -1.30 20.70 -38.05
N PRO A 30 -1.18 19.38 -37.77
CA PRO A 30 -0.02 18.87 -37.03
C PRO A 30 1.31 19.21 -37.73
N CYS A 31 1.43 18.90 -39.02
CA CYS A 31 2.65 19.18 -39.79
C CYS A 31 3.02 20.66 -39.86
N ALA A 32 2.02 21.55 -39.78
CA ALA A 32 2.20 23.01 -39.74
C ALA A 32 2.79 23.50 -38.40
N HIS A 33 2.66 22.75 -37.30
CA HIS A 33 3.05 23.20 -35.96
C HIS A 33 4.02 22.24 -35.23
N THR A 34 4.67 21.35 -35.98
CA THR A 34 5.65 20.38 -35.46
C THR A 34 7.06 20.69 -35.93
N GLY A 35 8.06 20.42 -35.09
CA GLY A 35 9.47 20.66 -35.41
C GLY A 35 9.72 22.13 -35.72
N LYS A 36 10.61 22.41 -36.67
CA LYS A 36 10.98 23.78 -37.11
C LYS A 36 9.80 24.65 -37.56
N ASN A 37 8.66 24.06 -37.92
CA ASN A 37 7.47 24.80 -38.32
C ASN A 37 6.70 25.40 -37.12
N ASN A 38 6.97 24.94 -35.90
CA ASN A 38 6.39 25.54 -34.70
C ASN A 38 7.08 26.89 -34.43
N ALA A 39 6.29 27.96 -34.24
CA ALA A 39 6.81 29.29 -33.94
C ALA A 39 7.67 29.36 -32.65
N PHE A 40 7.50 28.38 -31.75
CA PHE A 40 8.25 28.21 -30.51
C PHE A 40 9.37 27.16 -30.60
N TYR A 41 9.64 26.60 -31.79
CA TYR A 41 10.71 25.61 -31.93
C TYR A 41 12.07 26.22 -31.60
N GLY A 42 12.79 25.56 -30.68
CA GLY A 42 14.10 26.02 -30.20
C GLY A 42 14.05 27.24 -29.28
N LYS A 43 12.87 27.83 -29.02
CA LYS A 43 12.72 28.95 -28.08
C LYS A 43 12.48 28.42 -26.67
N THR A 44 13.23 28.94 -25.71
CA THR A 44 13.01 28.69 -24.28
C THR A 44 12.49 29.96 -23.62
N HIS A 45 11.61 29.80 -22.62
CA HIS A 45 11.24 30.94 -21.78
C HIS A 45 12.46 31.44 -21.01
N SER A 46 12.64 32.76 -20.95
CA SER A 46 13.62 33.38 -20.07
C SER A 46 13.33 33.04 -18.60
N GLU A 47 14.35 33.03 -17.76
CA GLU A 47 14.20 32.82 -16.31
C GLU A 47 13.20 33.83 -15.70
N GLU A 48 13.21 35.08 -16.16
CA GLU A 48 12.25 36.10 -15.74
C GLU A 48 10.80 35.71 -16.13
N SER A 49 10.58 35.23 -17.35
CA SER A 49 9.24 34.80 -17.80
C SER A 49 8.75 33.58 -17.01
N ARG A 50 9.65 32.63 -16.74
CA ARG A 50 9.35 31.45 -15.91
C ARG A 50 8.99 31.86 -14.48
N ARG A 51 9.72 32.83 -13.92
CA ARG A 51 9.46 33.37 -12.58
C ARG A 51 8.10 34.05 -12.51
N LYS A 52 7.76 34.95 -13.46
CA LYS A 52 6.44 35.59 -13.52
C LYS A 52 5.29 34.58 -13.61
N LEU A 53 5.45 33.53 -14.42
CA LEU A 53 4.48 32.44 -14.50
C LEU A 53 4.35 31.68 -13.18
N SER A 54 5.47 31.34 -12.53
CA SER A 54 5.49 30.68 -11.22
C SER A 54 4.82 31.53 -10.15
N ASP A 55 5.18 32.80 -10.04
CA ASP A 55 4.65 33.73 -9.05
C ASP A 55 3.14 33.92 -9.25
N SER A 56 2.68 34.02 -10.50
CA SER A 56 1.26 34.14 -10.82
C SER A 56 0.42 32.92 -10.41
N GLN A 57 1.03 31.74 -10.28
CA GLN A 57 0.34 30.49 -9.90
C GLN A 57 0.52 30.13 -8.43
N THR A 58 1.53 30.71 -7.79
CA THR A 58 1.81 30.48 -6.37
C THR A 58 0.64 30.99 -5.54
N GLY A 59 0.12 30.16 -4.63
CA GLY A 59 -1.00 30.50 -3.75
C GLY A 59 -2.40 30.36 -4.38
N LYS A 60 -2.52 30.14 -5.69
CA LYS A 60 -3.82 29.87 -6.31
C LYS A 60 -4.26 28.44 -6.00
N SER A 61 -5.35 28.30 -5.27
CA SER A 61 -6.04 27.02 -5.10
C SER A 61 -7.27 26.95 -6.00
N LEU A 62 -7.65 25.74 -6.42
CA LEU A 62 -8.90 25.57 -7.17
C LEU A 62 -10.09 26.05 -6.32
N PRO A 63 -11.07 26.75 -6.91
CA PRO A 63 -12.31 27.11 -6.23
C PRO A 63 -12.99 25.87 -5.65
N GLU A 64 -13.66 25.99 -4.52
CA GLU A 64 -14.27 24.82 -3.84
C GLU A 64 -15.30 24.12 -4.73
N GLU A 65 -16.05 24.85 -5.55
CA GLU A 65 -16.96 24.29 -6.54
C GLU A 65 -16.26 23.36 -7.54
N THR A 66 -15.05 23.74 -7.99
CA THR A 66 -14.25 22.91 -8.91
C THR A 66 -13.70 21.68 -8.19
N LYS A 67 -13.25 21.84 -6.94
CA LYS A 67 -12.83 20.72 -6.09
C LYS A 67 -13.99 19.74 -5.89
N GLN A 68 -15.19 20.24 -5.63
CA GLN A 68 -16.40 19.43 -5.43
C GLN A 68 -16.77 18.64 -6.70
N LYS A 69 -16.69 19.25 -7.90
CA LYS A 69 -16.89 18.54 -9.19
C LYS A 69 -15.84 17.44 -9.46
N MET A 70 -14.68 17.50 -8.80
CA MET A 70 -13.64 16.46 -8.87
C MET A 70 -13.81 15.40 -7.76
N ARG A 71 -14.33 15.77 -6.58
CA ARG A 71 -14.63 14.82 -5.50
C ARG A 71 -15.67 13.79 -6.01
N GLY A 72 -15.35 12.51 -5.85
CA GLY A 72 -16.25 11.42 -6.25
C GLY A 72 -16.14 10.97 -7.70
N ARG A 73 -15.35 11.64 -8.55
CA ARG A 73 -15.02 11.06 -9.87
C ARG A 73 -14.18 9.81 -9.69
N ILE A 74 -14.70 8.68 -10.15
CA ILE A 74 -13.94 7.44 -10.25
C ILE A 74 -13.06 7.56 -11.49
N PRO A 75 -11.72 7.52 -11.37
CA PRO A 75 -10.85 7.44 -12.54
C PRO A 75 -11.26 6.24 -13.40
N TRP A 76 -11.33 6.43 -14.72
CA TRP A 76 -11.79 5.39 -15.66
C TRP A 76 -10.95 4.09 -15.64
N ASN A 77 -9.74 4.18 -15.06
CA ASN A 77 -8.79 3.09 -14.88
C ASN A 77 -8.79 2.51 -13.45
N LYS A 78 -9.63 3.00 -12.53
CA LYS A 78 -9.72 2.49 -11.16
C LYS A 78 -10.19 1.03 -11.19
N GLY A 79 -9.37 0.13 -10.63
CA GLY A 79 -9.66 -1.31 -10.58
C GLY A 79 -9.30 -2.10 -11.84
N LYS A 80 -8.88 -1.43 -12.92
CA LYS A 80 -8.39 -2.12 -14.13
C LYS A 80 -6.87 -2.30 -14.03
N THR A 81 -6.42 -3.54 -13.91
CA THR A 81 -5.00 -3.90 -13.95
C THR A 81 -4.54 -4.03 -15.40
N GLY A 82 -3.31 -3.57 -15.72
CA GLY A 82 -2.70 -3.77 -17.04
C GLY A 82 -3.19 -2.86 -18.17
N VAL A 83 -4.07 -1.88 -17.91
CA VAL A 83 -4.60 -0.93 -18.93
C VAL A 83 -3.49 -0.21 -19.70
N GLN A 84 -2.42 0.14 -19.01
CA GLN A 84 -1.25 0.76 -19.61
C GLN A 84 -0.02 -0.03 -19.17
N THR A 85 0.70 -0.58 -20.15
CA THR A 85 2.00 -1.18 -19.87
C THR A 85 3.03 -0.06 -19.80
N PRO A 86 3.75 0.10 -18.68
CA PRO A 86 4.87 1.04 -18.60
C PRO A 86 5.92 0.69 -19.66
N TRP A 87 6.47 1.70 -20.33
CA TRP A 87 7.48 1.51 -21.40
C TRP A 87 8.77 0.81 -20.94
N ASN A 88 9.00 0.76 -19.63
CA ASN A 88 10.13 0.13 -18.94
C ASN A 88 9.78 -1.23 -18.32
N LYS A 89 8.55 -1.74 -18.46
CA LYS A 89 8.16 -3.04 -17.92
C LYS A 89 9.02 -4.14 -18.56
N GLY A 90 9.70 -4.93 -17.75
CA GLY A 90 10.59 -6.01 -18.20
C GLY A 90 11.96 -5.56 -18.72
N LYS A 91 12.26 -4.25 -18.72
CA LYS A 91 13.58 -3.74 -19.07
C LYS A 91 14.44 -3.57 -17.83
N THR A 92 15.63 -4.17 -17.82
CA THR A 92 16.68 -3.93 -16.82
C THR A 92 17.67 -2.90 -17.36
N GLY A 93 18.37 -2.17 -16.48
CA GLY A 93 19.43 -1.22 -16.92
C GLY A 93 18.94 0.07 -17.59
N VAL A 94 17.67 0.43 -17.49
CA VAL A 94 17.06 1.62 -18.12
C VAL A 94 17.77 2.93 -17.76
N TYR A 95 18.36 3.00 -16.56
CA TYR A 95 19.14 4.15 -16.11
C TYR A 95 20.63 3.78 -16.03
N SER A 96 21.47 4.67 -16.56
CA SER A 96 22.92 4.56 -16.42
C SER A 96 23.35 4.73 -14.97
N GLU A 97 24.51 4.18 -14.61
CA GLU A 97 25.08 4.34 -13.26
C GLU A 97 25.30 5.81 -12.89
N ALA A 98 25.71 6.65 -13.86
CA ALA A 98 25.83 8.09 -13.66
C ALA A 98 24.49 8.74 -13.29
N THR A 99 23.39 8.34 -13.94
CA THR A 99 22.04 8.84 -13.62
C THR A 99 21.56 8.36 -12.25
N LYS A 100 21.80 7.09 -11.91
CA LYS A 100 21.47 6.56 -10.57
C LYS A 100 22.24 7.30 -9.47
N ARG A 101 23.52 7.59 -9.71
CA ARG A 101 24.37 8.36 -8.78
C ARG A 101 23.84 9.76 -8.56
N LYS A 102 23.51 10.50 -9.62
CA LYS A 102 22.90 11.84 -9.52
C LYS A 102 21.59 11.82 -8.72
N LEU A 103 20.74 10.82 -8.94
CA LEU A 103 19.48 10.67 -8.21
C LEU A 103 19.72 10.35 -6.73
N SER A 104 20.71 9.51 -6.44
CA SER A 104 21.13 9.19 -5.06
C SER A 104 21.65 10.42 -4.33
N GLU A 105 22.55 11.18 -4.97
CA GLU A 105 23.11 12.42 -4.42
C GLU A 105 22.01 13.47 -4.16
N ALA A 106 21.05 13.64 -5.09
CA ALA A 106 19.93 14.56 -4.92
C ALA A 106 18.95 14.17 -3.80
N ASN A 107 18.80 12.87 -3.53
CA ASN A 107 17.93 12.37 -2.46
C ASN A 107 18.66 12.25 -1.11
N LYS A 108 20.00 12.37 -1.09
CA LYS A 108 20.79 12.24 0.12
C LYS A 108 20.42 13.36 1.10
N GLY A 109 20.02 12.96 2.31
CA GLY A 109 19.62 13.90 3.36
C GLY A 109 18.18 14.42 3.23
N GLN A 110 17.40 13.98 2.23
CA GLN A 110 15.97 14.28 2.23
C GLN A 110 15.28 13.53 3.36
N ILE A 111 14.70 14.27 4.29
CA ILE A 111 13.92 13.73 5.39
C ILE A 111 12.48 13.52 4.89
N PRO A 112 11.93 12.30 4.93
CA PRO A 112 10.53 12.07 4.63
C PRO A 112 9.62 12.98 5.48
N TRP A 113 8.58 13.56 4.88
CA TRP A 113 7.67 14.51 5.54
C TRP A 113 6.95 13.97 6.79
N ASN A 114 6.95 12.64 6.95
CA ASN A 114 6.36 11.90 8.06
C ASN A 114 7.39 11.46 9.12
N THR A 115 8.68 11.74 8.91
CA THR A 115 9.72 11.51 9.92
C THR A 115 9.40 12.32 11.18
N GLY A 116 9.46 11.69 12.35
CA GLY A 116 9.12 12.31 13.63
C GLY A 116 7.61 12.51 13.88
N LYS A 117 6.75 12.37 12.86
CA LYS A 117 5.30 12.43 13.04
C LYS A 117 4.80 11.08 13.55
N ARG A 118 4.44 11.00 14.84
CA ARG A 118 3.73 9.81 15.35
C ARG A 118 2.32 9.79 14.76
N ARG A 119 2.05 8.78 13.93
CA ARG A 119 0.68 8.45 13.54
C ARG A 119 -0.10 8.07 14.79
N ALA A 120 -1.38 8.44 14.83
CA ALA A 120 -2.29 7.92 15.84
C ALA A 120 -2.27 6.38 15.81
N PRO A 121 -2.38 5.72 16.97
CA PRO A 121 -2.51 4.26 17.00
C PRO A 121 -3.76 3.84 16.22
N PHE A 122 -3.69 2.71 15.54
CA PHE A 122 -4.85 2.13 14.87
C PHE A 122 -5.96 1.79 15.87
N SER A 123 -7.22 1.91 15.44
CA SER A 123 -8.36 1.39 16.20
C SER A 123 -8.30 -0.13 16.35
N GLU A 124 -8.93 -0.68 17.38
CA GLU A 124 -8.95 -2.13 17.61
C GLU A 124 -9.59 -2.90 16.45
N GLU A 125 -10.66 -2.35 15.87
CA GLU A 125 -11.30 -2.91 14.67
C GLU A 125 -10.33 -2.97 13.48
N HIS A 126 -9.51 -1.92 13.28
CA HIS A 126 -8.50 -1.93 12.23
C HIS A 126 -7.41 -2.97 12.48
N LYS A 127 -6.97 -3.14 13.74
CA LYS A 127 -6.03 -4.21 14.11
C LYS A 127 -6.62 -5.59 13.88
N ARG A 128 -7.91 -5.80 14.20
CA ARG A 128 -8.64 -7.05 13.90
C ARG A 128 -8.66 -7.35 12.41
N ARG A 129 -8.97 -6.35 11.56
CA ARG A 129 -8.91 -6.52 10.09
C ARG A 129 -7.51 -6.89 9.59
N MET A 130 -6.45 -6.27 10.15
CA MET A 130 -5.08 -6.62 9.80
C MET A 130 -4.74 -8.07 10.18
N ARG A 131 -5.17 -8.53 11.37
CA ARG A 131 -5.02 -9.92 11.81
C ARG A 131 -5.69 -10.87 10.81
N LEU A 132 -6.99 -10.71 10.57
CA LEU A 132 -7.77 -11.55 9.65
C LEU A 132 -7.18 -11.57 8.23
N SER A 133 -6.70 -10.43 7.73
CA SER A 133 -6.03 -10.35 6.42
C SER A 133 -4.73 -11.17 6.38
N ARG A 134 -3.95 -11.17 7.46
CA ARG A 134 -2.74 -11.99 7.56
C ARG A 134 -3.06 -13.49 7.52
N ILE A 135 -4.15 -13.91 8.16
CA ILE A 135 -4.62 -15.30 8.12
C ILE A 135 -5.03 -15.70 6.71
N ALA A 136 -5.86 -14.89 6.04
CA ALA A 136 -6.23 -15.13 4.65
C ALA A 136 -5.01 -15.16 3.71
N CYS A 137 -3.90 -14.52 4.09
CA CYS A 137 -2.63 -14.65 3.39
C CYS A 137 -1.97 -16.01 3.66
N ILE A 138 -1.88 -16.45 4.91
CA ILE A 138 -1.30 -17.75 5.29
C ILE A 138 -2.06 -18.90 4.59
N GLU A 139 -3.39 -18.89 4.64
CA GLU A 139 -4.24 -19.91 4.00
C GLU A 139 -3.99 -20.00 2.48
N ARG A 140 -3.92 -18.85 1.79
CA ARG A 140 -3.63 -18.81 0.34
C ARG A 140 -2.24 -19.30 -0.04
N ASN A 141 -1.29 -19.30 0.89
CA ASN A 141 0.08 -19.73 0.62
C ASN A 141 0.27 -21.24 0.88
N HIS A 142 -0.79 -22.01 1.15
CA HIS A 142 -0.80 -23.48 1.18
C HIS A 142 0.44 -24.12 1.85
N GLY A 143 0.79 -23.67 3.05
CA GLY A 143 1.92 -24.23 3.81
C GLY A 143 3.30 -23.71 3.41
N GLN A 144 3.42 -22.67 2.58
CA GLN A 144 4.71 -21.98 2.38
C GLN A 144 5.02 -20.98 3.50
N LEU A 145 4.02 -20.61 4.29
CA LEU A 145 4.14 -19.69 5.42
C LEU A 145 3.55 -20.34 6.66
N PHE A 146 4.36 -20.50 7.69
CA PHE A 146 3.94 -21.01 9.00
C PHE A 146 4.02 -19.91 10.05
N PRO A 147 3.10 -19.89 11.04
CA PRO A 147 3.28 -19.10 12.26
C PRO A 147 4.59 -19.50 12.95
N ASN A 148 5.29 -18.51 13.51
CA ASN A 148 6.46 -18.79 14.35
C ASN A 148 5.97 -19.09 15.76
N TYR A 149 6.52 -20.12 16.41
CA TYR A 149 6.16 -20.51 17.77
C TYR A 149 7.40 -20.54 18.67
N ASN A 150 7.20 -20.56 19.99
CA ASN A 150 8.27 -20.63 20.98
C ASN A 150 8.39 -22.07 21.55
N PRO A 151 9.45 -22.84 21.22
CA PRO A 151 9.60 -24.21 21.72
C PRO A 151 9.70 -24.29 23.25
N LYS A 152 10.33 -23.30 23.91
CA LYS A 152 10.43 -23.29 25.38
C LYS A 152 9.07 -23.10 26.05
N ALA A 153 8.18 -22.34 25.41
CA ALA A 153 6.82 -22.18 25.89
C ALA A 153 6.05 -23.51 25.84
N CYS A 154 6.24 -24.30 24.78
CA CYS A 154 5.61 -25.63 24.66
C CYS A 154 6.00 -26.55 25.83
N ILE A 155 7.29 -26.59 26.19
CA ILE A 155 7.78 -27.40 27.31
C ILE A 155 7.11 -26.98 28.63
N LEU A 156 7.07 -25.67 28.92
CA LEU A 156 6.45 -25.14 30.14
C LEU A 156 4.94 -25.42 30.21
N ILE A 157 4.26 -25.37 29.07
CA ILE A 157 2.82 -25.67 28.97
C ILE A 157 2.57 -27.15 29.27
N GLU A 158 3.37 -28.06 28.73
CA GLU A 158 3.27 -29.49 29.03
C GLU A 158 3.54 -29.79 30.50
N GLU A 159 4.59 -29.19 31.08
CA GLU A 159 4.93 -29.35 32.50
C GLU A 159 3.77 -28.88 33.38
N TYR A 160 3.24 -27.68 33.12
CA TYR A 160 2.09 -27.14 33.84
C TYR A 160 0.85 -28.03 33.72
N GLY A 161 0.57 -28.55 32.52
CA GLY A 161 -0.56 -29.44 32.29
C GLY A 161 -0.44 -30.76 33.06
N LYS A 162 0.75 -31.37 33.09
CA LYS A 162 1.02 -32.60 33.84
C LYS A 162 0.85 -32.40 35.35
N GLU A 163 1.27 -31.26 35.89
CA GLU A 163 1.13 -30.94 37.32
C GLU A 163 -0.32 -30.68 37.74
N HIS A 164 -1.11 -30.02 36.88
CA HIS A 164 -2.45 -29.53 37.23
C HIS A 164 -3.58 -30.37 36.61
N GLY A 165 -3.25 -31.42 35.85
CA GLY A 165 -4.23 -32.30 35.21
C GLY A 165 -4.94 -31.67 34.01
N HIS A 166 -4.25 -30.82 33.25
CA HIS A 166 -4.73 -30.25 32.00
C HIS A 166 -4.10 -30.94 30.79
N ASN A 167 -4.86 -31.02 29.69
CA ASN A 167 -4.37 -31.53 28.41
C ASN A 167 -4.36 -30.41 27.36
N PHE A 168 -3.29 -29.62 27.34
CA PHE A 168 -3.18 -28.48 26.45
C PHE A 168 -2.81 -28.88 25.01
N GLN A 169 -3.58 -28.39 24.05
CA GLN A 169 -3.21 -28.28 22.65
C GLN A 169 -2.23 -27.11 22.48
N HIS A 170 -1.05 -27.34 21.88
CA HIS A 170 -0.03 -26.31 21.57
C HIS A 170 0.70 -26.61 20.26
N ALA A 171 1.65 -25.77 19.86
CA ALA A 171 2.33 -25.82 18.55
C ALA A 171 2.84 -27.22 18.13
N GLU A 172 3.40 -27.99 19.06
CA GLU A 172 3.97 -29.32 18.80
C GLU A 172 2.96 -30.46 19.06
N ASN A 173 1.83 -30.16 19.73
CA ASN A 173 0.78 -31.11 20.08
C ASN A 173 -0.57 -30.66 19.49
N GLY A 174 -0.76 -30.88 18.18
CA GLY A 174 -1.98 -30.52 17.46
C GLY A 174 -2.02 -29.09 16.90
N GLY A 175 -0.93 -28.32 17.06
CA GLY A 175 -0.81 -26.94 16.59
C GLY A 175 -1.43 -25.93 17.56
N GLU A 176 -0.97 -24.68 17.52
CA GLU A 176 -1.53 -23.61 18.37
C GLU A 176 -3.04 -23.44 18.13
N PHE A 177 -3.80 -23.16 19.19
CA PHE A 177 -5.23 -22.98 19.06
C PHE A 177 -5.59 -21.61 18.47
N TYR A 178 -6.38 -21.62 17.40
CA TYR A 178 -6.72 -20.43 16.64
C TYR A 178 -8.16 -19.97 16.88
N ILE A 179 -8.31 -18.77 17.45
CA ILE A 179 -9.59 -18.12 17.68
C ILE A 179 -9.98 -17.33 16.43
N LYS A 180 -10.76 -17.95 15.54
CA LYS A 180 -11.12 -17.42 14.21
C LYS A 180 -11.79 -16.04 14.25
N GLU A 181 -12.65 -15.79 15.22
CA GLU A 181 -13.43 -14.56 15.30
C GLU A 181 -12.54 -13.38 15.68
N LEU A 182 -11.64 -13.57 16.64
CA LEU A 182 -10.73 -12.53 17.09
C LEU A 182 -9.52 -12.42 16.16
N GLY A 183 -9.04 -13.53 15.58
CA GLY A 183 -7.80 -13.58 14.83
C GLY A 183 -6.57 -13.69 15.75
N PHE A 184 -6.72 -14.35 16.91
CA PHE A 184 -5.64 -14.62 17.86
C PHE A 184 -5.25 -16.10 17.85
N TRP A 185 -3.96 -16.35 18.05
CA TRP A 185 -3.39 -17.68 18.31
C TRP A 185 -2.93 -17.70 19.76
N VAL A 186 -3.37 -18.67 20.55
CA VAL A 186 -2.94 -18.83 21.95
C VAL A 186 -1.87 -19.92 22.05
N ASP A 187 -0.96 -19.78 23.01
CA ASP A 187 0.18 -20.69 23.15
C ASP A 187 -0.28 -22.11 23.54
N GLY A 188 -1.27 -22.21 24.42
CA GLY A 188 -1.93 -23.46 24.78
C GLY A 188 -3.43 -23.30 25.06
N TYR A 189 -4.20 -24.33 24.71
CA TYR A 189 -5.64 -24.38 25.01
C TYR A 189 -6.07 -25.81 25.39
N ASP A 190 -6.78 -25.92 26.51
CA ASP A 190 -7.46 -27.15 26.93
C ASP A 190 -8.96 -26.98 26.68
N ALA A 191 -9.48 -27.74 25.73
CA ALA A 191 -10.89 -27.69 25.32
C ALA A 191 -11.83 -28.38 26.32
N GLU A 192 -11.34 -29.34 27.11
CA GLU A 192 -12.15 -30.10 28.06
C GLU A 192 -12.47 -29.26 29.30
N GLN A 193 -11.45 -28.54 29.79
CA GLN A 193 -11.58 -27.68 30.97
C GLN A 193 -11.83 -26.21 30.61
N ASN A 194 -11.80 -25.87 29.31
CA ASN A 194 -11.91 -24.52 28.77
C ASN A 194 -10.93 -23.56 29.42
N VAL A 195 -9.64 -23.91 29.36
CA VAL A 195 -8.54 -23.14 29.96
C VAL A 195 -7.56 -22.71 28.87
N VAL A 196 -7.24 -21.43 28.83
CA VAL A 196 -6.19 -20.87 27.96
C VAL A 196 -4.95 -20.62 28.79
N ILE A 197 -3.78 -20.98 28.26
CA ILE A 197 -2.48 -20.69 28.86
C ILE A 197 -1.59 -19.90 27.89
N GLU A 198 -0.98 -18.82 28.39
CA GLU A 198 0.03 -18.03 27.68
C GLU A 198 1.33 -17.95 28.48
N VAL A 199 2.45 -18.04 27.77
CA VAL A 199 3.79 -17.91 28.33
C VAL A 199 4.35 -16.53 27.96
N ASP A 200 4.27 -15.59 28.89
CA ASP A 200 4.73 -14.23 28.69
C ASP A 200 6.27 -14.15 28.81
N GLU A 201 6.95 -13.83 27.71
CA GLU A 201 8.36 -13.43 27.75
C GLU A 201 8.55 -12.10 28.49
N PHE A 202 9.71 -11.89 29.13
CA PHE A 202 10.11 -10.60 29.74
C PHE A 202 9.77 -9.36 28.90
N ARG A 203 9.84 -9.47 27.57
CA ARG A 203 9.51 -8.38 26.63
C ARG A 203 8.04 -7.94 26.68
N HIS A 204 7.12 -8.72 27.25
CA HIS A 204 5.72 -8.33 27.45
C HIS A 204 5.54 -7.37 28.63
N PHE A 205 6.56 -7.21 29.47
CA PHE A 205 6.54 -6.33 30.62
C PHE A 205 7.28 -5.02 30.33
N LYS A 206 6.79 -3.93 30.92
CA LYS A 206 7.48 -2.64 30.97
C LYS A 206 7.44 -2.16 32.41
N ASN A 207 8.62 -2.00 33.04
CA ASN A 207 8.76 -1.64 34.46
C ASN A 207 8.00 -2.62 35.38
N GLY A 208 8.08 -3.93 35.10
CA GLY A 208 7.37 -4.97 35.86
C GLY A 208 5.86 -5.05 35.65
N LYS A 209 5.27 -4.13 34.86
CA LYS A 209 3.83 -4.14 34.52
C LYS A 209 3.61 -4.70 33.13
N LEU A 210 2.59 -5.56 32.99
CA LEU A 210 2.18 -6.09 31.69
C LEU A 210 1.73 -4.94 30.76
N LYS A 211 2.11 -5.01 29.48
CA LYS A 211 1.74 -3.96 28.52
C LYS A 211 0.22 -3.94 28.30
N LYS A 212 -0.32 -2.74 28.05
CA LYS A 212 -1.76 -2.52 27.80
C LYS A 212 -2.34 -3.42 26.70
N LYS A 213 -1.56 -3.73 25.66
CA LYS A 213 -1.99 -4.59 24.55
C LYS A 213 -2.25 -6.04 25.00
N ASP A 214 -1.46 -6.55 25.93
CA ASP A 214 -1.54 -7.94 26.39
C ASP A 214 -2.69 -8.08 27.40
N ILE A 215 -2.91 -7.06 28.24
CA ILE A 215 -4.10 -6.95 29.09
C ILE A 215 -5.38 -6.91 28.24
N GLN A 216 -5.40 -6.12 27.17
CA GLN A 216 -6.55 -6.02 26.27
C GLN A 216 -6.82 -7.35 25.55
N ARG A 217 -5.75 -8.02 25.09
CA ARG A 217 -5.83 -9.36 24.48
C ARG A 217 -6.44 -10.39 25.44
N GLN A 218 -5.99 -10.44 26.69
CA GLN A 218 -6.57 -11.32 27.71
C GLN A 218 -8.07 -11.06 27.86
N LYS A 219 -8.48 -9.80 28.01
CA LYS A 219 -9.92 -9.45 28.12
C LYS A 219 -10.72 -9.92 26.92
N GLU A 220 -10.25 -9.65 25.69
CA GLU A 220 -10.94 -10.08 24.46
C GLU A 220 -11.10 -11.60 24.40
N ILE A 221 -10.07 -12.36 24.77
CA ILE A 221 -10.10 -13.82 24.76
C ILE A 221 -11.04 -14.36 25.84
N THR A 222 -10.91 -13.88 27.08
CA THR A 222 -11.76 -14.31 28.19
C THR A 222 -13.23 -13.96 27.96
N GLU A 223 -13.54 -12.78 27.42
CA GLU A 223 -14.92 -12.39 27.10
C GLU A 223 -15.53 -13.24 25.97
N HIS A 224 -14.72 -13.60 24.96
CA HIS A 224 -15.18 -14.37 23.80
C HIS A 224 -15.35 -15.86 24.11
N LEU A 225 -14.36 -16.49 24.74
CA LEU A 225 -14.35 -17.93 25.04
C LEU A 225 -14.99 -18.27 26.39
N ARG A 226 -15.18 -17.27 27.28
CA ARG A 226 -15.64 -17.47 28.66
C ARG A 226 -14.80 -18.52 29.40
N CYS A 227 -13.49 -18.46 29.16
CA CYS A 227 -12.51 -19.43 29.64
C CYS A 227 -11.77 -18.91 30.88
N GLU A 228 -11.14 -19.82 31.61
CA GLU A 228 -10.08 -19.44 32.54
C GLU A 228 -8.81 -19.08 31.75
N PHE A 229 -8.06 -18.08 32.22
CA PHE A 229 -6.87 -17.58 31.52
C PHE A 229 -5.66 -17.57 32.45
N ILE A 230 -4.70 -18.46 32.17
CA ILE A 230 -3.48 -18.66 32.96
C ILE A 230 -2.30 -18.00 32.24
N ARG A 231 -1.44 -17.32 33.01
CA ARG A 231 -0.22 -16.68 32.50
C ARG A 231 1.00 -17.19 33.25
N ILE A 232 1.94 -17.79 32.53
CA ILE A 232 3.26 -18.15 33.04
C ILE A 232 4.23 -17.02 32.67
N LYS A 233 5.01 -16.53 33.64
CA LYS A 233 6.03 -15.50 33.39
C LYS A 233 7.39 -16.17 33.22
N THR A 234 8.12 -15.75 32.19
CA THR A 234 9.50 -16.19 31.91
C THR A 234 10.49 -15.04 31.92
#